data_AF-A0A1N6IIX8-F1
#
_entry.id   AF-A0A1N6IIX8-F1
#
_cell.length_a   1.000
_cell.length_b   1.000
_cell.length_c   1.000
_cell.angle_alpha   90.00
_cell.angle_beta   90.00
_cell.angle_gamma   90.00
#
_symmetry.space_group_name_H-M   'P 1'
#
loop_
_entity.id
_entity.type
_entity.pdbx_description
1 polymer ?
#
loop_
_entity_poly.entity_id
_entity_poly.type
_entity_poly.pdbx_seq_one_letter_code
_entity_poly.pdbx_strand_id
1 'polypeptide(L)'
;MANTYNDNKNKVTELMAIHLLNNLNIAVEKNNQIDYSSVDLLVKDDIKIDVQYSESLSSYGDLRVDFISAYKFIDGISINHKDQLDIFSEFEKINNVKIAKKGKHFIPDYLDYLIVFFYNNKLNISEFDENKSTLIQDKIVPDYTLVIKSDDLKNHILSNHAYYSNKIIKNTKNKLPDQHGSAFIPVKLELLRESNIGFIYEKLDVDEIQIKDYLNLF
;
A
#
# COMPACT_ATOMS: atom_id res chain seq x y z
N MET A 1 -11.60 -6.86 23.07
CA MET A 1 -11.43 -5.62 22.28
C MET A 1 -12.37 -5.72 21.09
N ALA A 2 -13.09 -4.66 20.74
CA ALA A 2 -13.99 -4.69 19.59
C ALA A 2 -13.13 -4.67 18.31
N ASN A 3 -12.96 -5.84 17.67
CA ASN A 3 -12.43 -5.90 16.30
C ASN A 3 -13.35 -5.06 15.42
N THR A 4 -12.83 -3.96 14.89
CA THR A 4 -13.63 -3.14 13.99
C THR A 4 -13.79 -3.87 12.66
N TYR A 5 -14.86 -3.56 11.93
CA TYR A 5 -15.16 -4.16 10.63
C TYR A 5 -13.97 -4.05 9.64
N ASN A 6 -13.15 -2.99 9.76
CA ASN A 6 -11.93 -2.81 8.95
C ASN A 6 -10.79 -3.75 9.35
N ASP A 7 -10.61 -4.02 10.65
CA ASP A 7 -9.58 -4.96 11.13
C ASP A 7 -9.83 -6.37 10.57
N ASN A 8 -11.10 -6.75 10.46
CA ASN A 8 -11.48 -8.02 9.85
C ASN A 8 -11.22 -8.04 8.34
N LYS A 9 -11.39 -6.92 7.61
CA LYS A 9 -11.05 -6.83 6.18
C LYS A 9 -9.55 -6.95 5.94
N ASN A 10 -8.73 -6.27 6.76
CA ASN A 10 -7.27 -6.43 6.74
C ASN A 10 -6.88 -7.90 6.96
N LYS A 11 -7.42 -8.54 8.01
CA LYS A 11 -7.15 -9.96 8.30
C LYS A 11 -7.49 -10.88 7.12
N VAL A 12 -8.67 -10.71 6.51
CA VAL A 12 -9.09 -11.51 5.34
C VAL A 12 -8.14 -11.30 4.16
N THR A 13 -7.74 -10.05 3.93
CA THR A 13 -6.82 -9.68 2.84
C THR A 13 -5.42 -10.28 3.06
N GLU A 14 -4.88 -10.23 4.28
CA GLU A 14 -3.61 -10.90 4.61
C GLU A 14 -3.68 -12.42 4.41
N LEU A 15 -4.78 -13.06 4.81
CA LEU A 15 -4.98 -14.49 4.61
C LEU A 15 -5.05 -14.84 3.11
N MET A 16 -5.63 -13.96 2.29
CA MET A 16 -5.62 -14.10 0.83
C MET A 16 -4.20 -14.00 0.25
N ALA A 17 -3.38 -13.06 0.73
CA ALA A 17 -1.97 -12.95 0.33
C ALA A 17 -1.17 -14.20 0.71
N ILE A 18 -1.36 -14.73 1.92
CA ILE A 18 -0.74 -15.98 2.36
C ILE A 18 -1.17 -17.15 1.45
N HIS A 19 -2.46 -17.22 1.13
CA HIS A 19 -2.97 -18.26 0.24
C HIS A 19 -2.36 -18.17 -1.17
N LEU A 20 -2.29 -16.96 -1.74
CA LEU A 20 -1.61 -16.70 -3.01
C LEU A 20 -0.15 -17.18 -2.98
N LEU A 21 0.63 -16.76 -1.97
CA LEU A 21 2.04 -17.12 -1.84
C LEU A 21 2.24 -18.62 -1.64
N ASN A 22 1.41 -19.28 -0.82
CA ASN A 22 1.47 -20.72 -0.61
C ASN A 22 1.12 -21.52 -1.87
N ASN A 23 0.15 -21.07 -2.68
CA ASN A 23 -0.14 -21.71 -3.98
C ASN A 23 1.04 -21.61 -4.95
N LEU A 24 1.85 -20.57 -4.79
CA LEU A 24 3.12 -20.39 -5.50
C LEU A 24 4.27 -21.12 -4.81
N ASN A 25 4.03 -22.00 -3.83
CA ASN A 25 5.08 -22.70 -3.09
C ASN A 25 6.10 -21.75 -2.42
N ILE A 26 5.70 -20.53 -2.06
CA ILE A 26 6.51 -19.56 -1.32
C ILE A 26 6.15 -19.67 0.16
N ALA A 27 7.12 -20.04 0.99
CA ALA A 27 6.96 -20.06 2.44
C ALA A 27 6.80 -18.62 2.96
N VAL A 28 5.78 -18.41 3.81
CA VAL A 28 5.38 -17.09 4.29
C VAL A 28 5.06 -17.11 5.78
N GLU A 29 5.51 -16.08 6.49
CA GLU A 29 5.26 -15.88 7.91
C GLU A 29 4.58 -14.53 8.16
N LYS A 30 3.63 -14.50 9.10
CA LYS A 30 3.04 -13.24 9.57
C LYS A 30 4.02 -12.56 10.52
N ASN A 31 4.36 -11.31 10.22
CA ASN A 31 5.38 -10.57 10.97
C ASN A 31 4.78 -9.52 11.93
N ASN A 32 3.60 -8.99 11.61
CA ASN A 32 2.92 -7.95 12.39
C ASN A 32 2.17 -8.45 13.65
N GLN A 33 2.45 -9.66 14.15
CA GLN A 33 1.71 -10.28 15.26
C GLN A 33 1.96 -9.62 16.63
N ILE A 34 3.20 -9.15 16.85
CA ILE A 34 3.62 -8.51 18.10
C ILE A 34 3.73 -6.99 17.91
N ASP A 35 4.36 -6.57 16.82
CA ASP A 35 4.48 -5.17 16.43
C ASP A 35 3.61 -4.87 15.20
N TYR A 36 2.44 -4.28 15.44
CA TYR A 36 1.51 -3.86 14.39
C TYR A 36 2.06 -2.77 13.46
N SER A 37 3.22 -2.18 13.78
CA SER A 37 3.89 -1.20 12.92
C SER A 37 4.89 -1.83 11.93
N SER A 38 5.16 -3.13 12.09
CA SER A 38 5.95 -3.92 11.14
C SER A 38 5.18 -4.20 9.86
N VAL A 39 5.89 -4.65 8.81
CA VAL A 39 5.26 -5.15 7.58
C VAL A 39 4.44 -6.40 7.86
N ASP A 40 3.42 -6.67 7.04
CA ASP A 40 2.45 -7.71 7.32
C ASP A 40 3.04 -9.12 7.21
N LEU A 41 3.82 -9.35 6.14
CA LEU A 41 4.35 -10.66 5.81
C LEU A 41 5.88 -10.60 5.59
N LEU A 42 6.54 -11.70 5.97
CA LEU A 42 7.91 -12.02 5.60
C LEU A 42 7.92 -13.30 4.76
N VAL A 43 8.77 -13.33 3.74
CA VAL A 43 9.08 -14.55 2.97
C VAL A 43 10.58 -14.82 3.00
N LYS A 44 11.04 -15.84 2.27
CA LYS A 44 12.46 -16.25 2.17
C LYS A 44 13.40 -15.03 2.05
N ASP A 45 14.55 -15.11 2.72
CA ASP A 45 15.60 -14.09 2.71
C ASP A 45 15.16 -12.71 3.26
N ASP A 46 14.26 -12.71 4.26
CA ASP A 46 13.74 -11.52 4.92
C ASP A 46 13.02 -10.51 4.00
N ILE A 47 12.48 -10.99 2.87
CA ILE A 47 11.72 -10.16 1.94
C ILE A 47 10.42 -9.68 2.62
N LYS A 48 10.25 -8.36 2.68
CA LYS A 48 9.19 -7.65 3.39
C LYS A 48 8.03 -7.32 2.46
N ILE A 49 6.83 -7.78 2.82
CA ILE A 49 5.62 -7.57 2.01
C ILE A 49 4.52 -6.89 2.86
N ASP A 50 4.00 -5.79 2.37
CA ASP A 50 2.82 -5.08 2.89
C ASP A 50 1.61 -5.49 2.04
N VAL A 51 0.46 -5.68 2.70
CA VAL A 51 -0.76 -6.18 2.05
C VAL A 51 -1.86 -5.14 2.20
N GLN A 52 -2.47 -4.77 1.08
CA GLN A 52 -3.53 -3.76 1.04
C GLN A 52 -4.75 -4.28 0.29
N TYR A 53 -5.91 -3.71 0.60
CA TYR A 53 -7.12 -3.90 -0.19
C TYR A 53 -7.70 -2.56 -0.63
N SER A 54 -8.43 -2.59 -1.75
CA SER A 54 -9.16 -1.45 -2.28
C SER A 54 -10.61 -1.81 -2.58
N GLU A 55 -11.55 -1.04 -2.04
CA GLU A 55 -12.98 -1.24 -2.27
C GLU A 55 -13.56 -0.32 -3.34
N SER A 56 -12.93 0.81 -3.67
CA SER A 56 -13.49 1.77 -4.61
C SER A 56 -12.50 2.09 -5.72
N LEU A 57 -12.78 1.61 -6.93
CA LEU A 57 -12.01 1.90 -8.12
C LEU A 57 -12.31 3.31 -8.71
N SER A 58 -13.31 4.04 -8.20
CA SER A 58 -13.86 5.21 -8.91
C SER A 58 -13.65 6.56 -8.26
N SER A 59 -13.48 6.63 -6.93
CA SER A 59 -13.67 7.92 -6.23
C SER A 59 -12.37 8.70 -5.94
N TYR A 60 -11.26 8.03 -5.60
CA TYR A 60 -10.05 8.73 -5.17
C TYR A 60 -8.74 8.20 -5.75
N GLY A 61 -8.73 7.03 -6.39
CA GLY A 61 -7.52 6.31 -6.82
C GLY A 61 -7.60 4.87 -6.35
N ASP A 62 -7.14 3.94 -7.17
CA ASP A 62 -7.29 2.50 -6.92
C ASP A 62 -6.38 2.04 -5.78
N LEU A 63 -5.20 2.65 -5.68
CA LEU A 63 -4.17 2.37 -4.69
C LEU A 63 -3.91 3.61 -3.84
N ARG A 64 -3.89 3.45 -2.52
CA ARG A 64 -3.44 4.48 -1.58
C ARG A 64 -1.98 4.25 -1.22
N VAL A 65 -1.10 5.11 -1.71
CA VAL A 65 0.31 5.08 -1.31
C VAL A 65 0.52 6.03 -0.14
N ASP A 66 0.84 5.50 1.03
CA ASP A 66 1.19 6.33 2.18
C ASP A 66 2.47 7.13 1.86
N PHE A 67 2.33 8.45 1.81
CA PHE A 67 3.37 9.36 1.35
C PHE A 67 4.05 10.08 2.53
N ILE A 68 3.26 10.67 3.43
CA ILE A 68 3.72 11.30 4.67
C ILE A 68 3.02 10.65 5.86
N SER A 69 3.77 10.03 6.76
CA SER A 69 3.23 9.48 8.00
C SER A 69 3.01 10.54 9.07
N ALA A 70 3.86 11.57 9.11
CA ALA A 70 3.71 12.69 10.05
C ALA A 70 4.34 13.98 9.49
N TYR A 71 3.59 15.08 9.56
CA TYR A 71 4.09 16.45 9.37
C TYR A 71 3.53 17.39 10.45
N LYS A 72 4.19 18.54 10.64
CA LYS A 72 3.76 19.62 11.54
C LYS A 72 3.56 20.92 10.76
N PHE A 73 2.54 21.70 11.09
CA PHE A 73 2.41 23.05 10.56
C PHE A 73 3.52 23.95 11.09
N ILE A 74 4.01 24.87 10.26
CA ILE A 74 5.00 25.86 10.66
C ILE A 74 4.34 27.23 10.65
N ASP A 75 4.28 27.88 11.81
CA ASP A 75 3.82 29.27 11.88
C ASP A 75 4.97 30.23 11.53
N GLY A 76 4.73 31.13 10.58
CA GLY A 76 5.54 32.35 10.41
C GLY A 76 6.96 32.20 9.81
N ILE A 77 7.36 31.03 9.28
CA ILE A 77 8.68 30.84 8.68
C ILE A 77 8.53 30.44 7.20
N SER A 78 8.99 31.32 6.30
CA SER A 78 9.21 30.95 4.90
C SER A 78 10.36 29.95 4.84
N ILE A 79 10.06 28.70 4.49
CA ILE A 79 11.09 27.67 4.29
C ILE A 79 11.86 28.02 3.01
N ASN A 80 13.13 28.37 3.15
CA ASN A 80 14.04 28.53 2.01
C ASN A 80 14.40 27.14 1.48
N HIS A 81 13.67 26.68 0.46
CA HIS A 81 13.99 25.43 -0.23
C HIS A 81 15.12 25.69 -1.23
N LYS A 82 16.22 24.93 -1.12
CA LYS A 82 17.23 24.85 -2.19
C LYS A 82 16.59 24.28 -3.46
N ASP A 83 17.06 24.73 -4.62
CA ASP A 83 16.47 24.60 -5.96
C ASP A 83 16.30 23.17 -6.54
N GLN A 84 16.46 22.11 -5.74
CA GLN A 84 16.06 20.75 -6.13
C GLN A 84 14.68 20.46 -5.55
N LEU A 85 13.64 20.81 -6.31
CA LEU A 85 12.26 20.50 -5.99
C LEU A 85 12.02 18.99 -6.16
N ASP A 86 12.15 18.24 -5.07
CA ASP A 86 11.55 16.91 -4.99
C ASP A 86 10.10 17.00 -4.48
N ILE A 87 9.31 15.94 -4.69
CA ILE A 87 7.89 15.89 -4.30
C ILE A 87 7.67 16.21 -2.80
N PHE A 88 8.64 15.91 -1.94
CA PHE A 88 8.59 16.20 -0.51
C PHE A 88 8.76 17.69 -0.22
N SER A 89 9.74 18.33 -0.86
CA SER A 89 9.99 19.77 -0.74
C SER A 89 8.84 20.58 -1.32
N GLU A 90 8.25 20.13 -2.43
CA GLU A 90 7.01 20.70 -2.97
C GLU A 90 5.85 20.59 -1.98
N PHE A 91 5.68 19.43 -1.35
CA PHE A 91 4.65 19.23 -0.34
C PHE A 91 4.84 20.15 0.88
N GLU A 92 6.06 20.26 1.42
CA GLU A 92 6.40 21.17 2.53
C GLU A 92 6.08 22.62 2.17
N LYS A 93 6.49 23.07 0.97
CA LYS A 93 6.29 24.43 0.48
C LYS A 93 4.82 24.77 0.25
N ILE A 94 4.09 23.92 -0.47
CA ILE A 94 2.67 24.16 -0.82
C ILE A 94 1.81 24.21 0.44
N ASN A 95 2.11 23.37 1.43
CA ASN A 95 1.27 23.20 2.61
C ASN A 95 1.76 23.98 3.82
N ASN A 96 2.92 24.63 3.74
CA ASN A 96 3.58 25.31 4.85
C ASN A 96 3.74 24.40 6.08
N VAL A 97 4.37 23.24 5.85
CA VAL A 97 4.56 22.19 6.85
C VAL A 97 6.00 21.70 6.87
N LYS A 98 6.42 21.10 7.99
CA LYS A 98 7.65 20.29 8.08
C LYS A 98 7.30 18.81 8.16
N ILE A 99 7.86 18.00 7.27
CA ILE A 99 7.75 16.55 7.30
C ILE A 99 8.64 16.02 8.43
N ALA A 100 8.05 15.27 9.35
CA ALA A 100 8.75 14.58 10.43
C ALA A 100 9.01 13.11 10.09
N LYS A 101 8.08 12.46 9.37
CA LYS A 101 8.19 11.04 8.97
C LYS A 101 7.57 10.81 7.59
N LYS A 102 8.36 10.25 6.67
CA LYS A 102 7.92 9.80 5.35
C LYS A 102 7.12 8.48 5.46
N GLY A 103 6.29 8.21 4.47
CA GLY A 103 5.54 6.96 4.36
C GLY A 103 6.42 5.76 4.04
N LYS A 104 5.89 4.56 4.30
CA LYS A 104 6.61 3.26 4.28
C LYS A 104 7.46 3.04 3.02
N HIS A 105 6.89 3.28 1.84
CA HIS A 105 7.56 3.12 0.53
C HIS A 105 8.79 4.03 0.33
N PHE A 106 8.94 5.07 1.15
CA PHE A 106 9.99 6.08 1.03
C PHE A 106 11.01 5.98 2.17
N ILE A 107 10.93 4.94 2.99
CA ILE A 107 11.92 4.60 4.02
C ILE A 107 12.85 3.54 3.43
N PRO A 108 14.18 3.77 3.39
CA PRO A 108 15.14 2.77 2.91
C PRO A 108 14.99 1.43 3.64
N ASP A 109 15.08 0.33 2.88
CA ASP A 109 15.07 -1.05 3.37
C ASP A 109 13.85 -1.46 4.22
N TYR A 110 12.77 -0.66 4.17
CA TYR A 110 11.58 -0.92 4.98
C TYR A 110 10.61 -1.90 4.32
N LEU A 111 10.46 -1.83 3.00
CA LEU A 111 9.46 -2.61 2.25
C LEU A 111 10.00 -3.00 0.88
N ASP A 112 9.92 -4.29 0.54
CA ASP A 112 10.37 -4.82 -0.74
C ASP A 112 9.22 -4.91 -1.75
N TYR A 113 8.07 -5.44 -1.32
CA TYR A 113 6.91 -5.64 -2.20
C TYR A 113 5.60 -5.17 -1.57
N LEU A 114 4.66 -4.81 -2.42
CA LEU A 114 3.29 -4.51 -2.08
C LEU A 114 2.36 -5.46 -2.85
N ILE A 115 1.47 -6.13 -2.12
CA ILE A 115 0.36 -6.90 -2.71
C ILE A 115 -0.94 -6.13 -2.45
N VAL A 116 -1.67 -5.81 -3.52
CA VAL A 116 -2.95 -5.11 -3.42
C VAL A 116 -4.06 -5.90 -4.09
N PHE A 117 -5.14 -6.12 -3.35
CA PHE A 117 -6.34 -6.78 -3.85
C PHE A 117 -7.47 -5.77 -4.07
N PHE A 118 -8.04 -5.76 -5.28
CA PHE A 118 -9.09 -4.82 -5.67
C PHE A 118 -10.45 -5.52 -5.68
N TYR A 119 -11.35 -5.14 -4.78
CA TYR A 119 -12.63 -5.84 -4.57
C TYR A 119 -13.86 -5.12 -5.11
N ASN A 120 -13.76 -3.86 -5.53
CA ASN A 120 -14.89 -3.09 -6.09
C ASN A 120 -16.19 -3.19 -5.24
N ASN A 121 -16.05 -2.96 -3.93
CA ASN A 121 -17.11 -3.04 -2.91
C ASN A 121 -17.73 -4.44 -2.70
N LYS A 122 -17.06 -5.51 -3.15
CA LYS A 122 -17.53 -6.90 -2.98
C LYS A 122 -16.95 -7.61 -1.76
N LEU A 123 -16.02 -7.01 -1.02
CA LEU A 123 -15.38 -7.63 0.15
C LEU A 123 -16.36 -7.77 1.32
N ASN A 124 -17.13 -8.86 1.32
CA ASN A 124 -18.09 -9.17 2.37
C ASN A 124 -17.51 -10.13 3.41
N ILE A 125 -17.00 -9.57 4.51
CA ILE A 125 -16.34 -10.34 5.57
C ILE A 125 -17.29 -11.20 6.42
N SER A 126 -18.61 -10.95 6.40
CA SER A 126 -19.55 -11.73 7.21
C SER A 126 -19.71 -13.17 6.72
N GLU A 127 -19.31 -13.42 5.49
CA GLU A 127 -19.35 -14.74 4.89
C GLU A 127 -18.03 -15.49 5.13
N PHE A 128 -16.92 -14.80 5.44
CA PHE A 128 -15.60 -15.40 5.65
C PHE A 128 -15.57 -16.34 6.88
N ASP A 129 -15.11 -17.57 6.67
CA ASP A 129 -14.91 -18.57 7.71
C ASP A 129 -13.45 -19.03 7.68
N GLU A 130 -12.68 -18.66 8.70
CA GLU A 130 -11.25 -18.97 8.81
C GLU A 130 -10.95 -20.47 8.92
N ASN A 131 -11.95 -21.29 9.25
CA ASN A 131 -11.82 -22.74 9.38
C ASN A 131 -12.19 -23.49 8.09
N LYS A 132 -12.74 -22.80 7.09
CA LYS A 132 -12.97 -23.36 5.76
C LYS A 132 -11.78 -22.99 4.87
N SER A 133 -11.40 -23.91 3.98
CA SER A 133 -10.41 -23.61 2.93
C SER A 133 -10.76 -22.27 2.30
N THR A 134 -9.80 -21.33 2.35
CA THR A 134 -9.91 -19.90 2.00
C THR A 134 -10.45 -19.60 0.60
N LEU A 135 -10.70 -20.64 -0.20
CA LEU A 135 -11.06 -20.59 -1.61
C LEU A 135 -12.54 -20.81 -1.93
N ILE A 136 -13.37 -21.36 -1.04
CA ILE A 136 -14.77 -21.71 -1.42
C ILE A 136 -15.73 -20.61 -1.02
N GLN A 137 -15.47 -19.38 -1.48
CA GLN A 137 -16.49 -18.34 -1.55
C GLN A 137 -16.25 -17.52 -2.81
N ASP A 138 -17.00 -17.82 -3.88
CA ASP A 138 -17.03 -17.06 -5.14
C ASP A 138 -17.28 -15.53 -4.93
N LYS A 139 -17.62 -15.14 -3.71
CA LYS A 139 -17.91 -13.77 -3.27
C LYS A 139 -16.72 -13.00 -2.69
N ILE A 140 -15.58 -13.65 -2.37
CA ILE A 140 -14.38 -12.99 -1.78
C ILE A 140 -13.18 -13.09 -2.74
N VAL A 141 -13.43 -13.26 -4.04
CA VAL A 141 -12.38 -13.21 -5.06
C VAL A 141 -12.21 -11.74 -5.48
N PRO A 142 -10.98 -11.17 -5.42
CA PRO A 142 -10.74 -9.83 -5.94
C PRO A 142 -11.03 -9.78 -7.44
N ASP A 143 -11.38 -8.61 -7.98
CA ASP A 143 -11.47 -8.42 -9.43
C ASP A 143 -10.07 -8.36 -10.05
N TYR A 144 -9.12 -7.74 -9.34
CA TYR A 144 -7.71 -7.68 -9.73
C TYR A 144 -6.78 -7.88 -8.54
N THR A 145 -5.60 -8.40 -8.83
CA THR A 145 -4.47 -8.49 -7.89
C THR A 145 -3.27 -7.77 -8.48
N LEU A 146 -2.66 -6.85 -7.73
CA LEU A 146 -1.40 -6.19 -8.07
C LEU A 146 -0.30 -6.72 -7.16
N VAL A 147 0.82 -7.13 -7.74
CA VAL A 147 2.08 -7.38 -7.04
C VAL A 147 3.12 -6.42 -7.60
N ILE A 148 3.70 -5.56 -6.77
CA ILE A 148 4.65 -4.54 -7.24
C ILE A 148 5.82 -4.38 -6.28
N LYS A 149 7.03 -4.20 -6.82
CA LYS A 149 8.20 -3.79 -6.04
C LYS A 149 7.96 -2.39 -5.49
N SER A 150 8.23 -2.19 -4.21
CA SER A 150 8.12 -0.89 -3.55
C SER A 150 8.96 0.17 -4.27
N ASP A 151 10.15 -0.22 -4.75
CA ASP A 151 11.04 0.65 -5.51
C ASP A 151 10.50 1.04 -6.89
N ASP A 152 9.83 0.13 -7.61
CA ASP A 152 9.21 0.45 -8.90
C ASP A 152 8.10 1.48 -8.71
N LEU A 153 7.24 1.28 -7.70
CA LEU A 153 6.17 2.21 -7.34
C LEU A 153 6.73 3.58 -6.91
N LYS A 154 7.75 3.58 -6.04
CA LYS A 154 8.46 4.80 -5.61
C LYS A 154 9.03 5.55 -6.80
N ASN A 155 9.77 4.87 -7.69
CA ASN A 155 10.42 5.48 -8.83
C ASN A 155 9.41 6.04 -9.84
N HIS A 156 8.28 5.35 -10.05
CA HIS A 156 7.19 5.86 -10.87
C HIS A 156 6.58 7.14 -10.30
N ILE A 157 6.34 7.21 -8.98
CA ILE A 157 5.83 8.42 -8.33
C ILE A 157 6.83 9.58 -8.46
N LEU A 158 8.12 9.33 -8.18
CA LEU A 158 9.16 10.36 -8.24
C LEU A 158 9.38 10.89 -9.66
N SER A 159 9.35 10.00 -10.67
CA SER A 159 9.49 10.38 -12.08
C SER A 159 8.31 11.19 -12.60
N ASN A 160 7.14 11.04 -11.96
CA ASN A 160 5.91 11.75 -12.30
C ASN A 160 5.50 12.77 -11.21
N HIS A 161 6.46 13.31 -10.45
CA HIS A 161 6.16 14.15 -9.28
C HIS A 161 5.23 15.32 -9.60
N ALA A 162 5.40 16.01 -10.74
CA ALA A 162 4.53 17.13 -11.12
C ALA A 162 3.04 16.75 -11.20
N TYR A 163 2.73 15.52 -11.64
CA TYR A 163 1.37 15.00 -11.64
C TYR A 163 0.90 14.69 -10.21
N TYR A 164 1.70 13.94 -9.45
CA TYR A 164 1.32 13.44 -8.13
C TYR A 164 1.27 14.51 -7.04
N SER A 165 2.12 15.54 -7.09
CA SER A 165 2.11 16.67 -6.15
C SER A 165 0.75 17.36 -6.07
N ASN A 166 0.05 17.44 -7.20
CA ASN A 166 -1.29 18.03 -7.30
C ASN A 166 -2.43 17.09 -6.87
N LYS A 167 -2.11 15.84 -6.54
CA LYS A 167 -3.07 14.78 -6.16
C LYS A 167 -2.93 14.34 -4.69
N ILE A 168 -1.93 14.82 -3.98
CA ILE A 168 -1.71 14.44 -2.57
C ILE A 168 -2.93 14.83 -1.72
N ILE A 169 -3.47 13.84 -1.01
CA ILE A 169 -4.60 14.03 -0.08
C ILE A 169 -4.05 14.08 1.34
N LYS A 170 -4.40 15.14 2.07
CA LYS A 170 -4.02 15.35 3.47
C LYS A 170 -5.08 14.78 4.42
N ASN A 171 -4.63 14.04 5.42
CA ASN A 171 -5.42 13.63 6.57
C ASN A 171 -5.01 14.48 7.78
N THR A 172 -5.84 15.45 8.15
CA THR A 172 -5.58 16.30 9.30
C THR A 172 -6.25 15.73 10.55
N LYS A 173 -5.47 15.26 11.53
CA LYS A 173 -5.99 14.79 12.82
C LYS A 173 -6.24 15.98 13.76
N ASN A 174 -7.13 16.89 13.39
CA ASN A 174 -7.41 18.14 14.12
C ASN A 174 -8.02 17.95 15.52
N LYS A 175 -8.28 16.70 15.93
CA LYS A 175 -8.90 16.34 17.22
C LYS A 175 -7.95 15.66 18.20
N LEU A 176 -6.67 15.50 17.85
CA LEU A 176 -5.67 14.89 18.73
C LEU A 176 -4.71 15.95 19.30
N PRO A 177 -4.20 15.77 20.54
CA PRO A 177 -3.29 16.73 21.18
C PRO A 177 -2.01 16.98 20.37
N ASP A 178 -1.54 15.95 19.66
CA ASP A 178 -0.45 16.06 18.70
C ASP A 178 -0.99 16.54 17.36
N GLN A 179 -0.70 17.79 17.00
CA GLN A 179 -1.04 18.39 15.70
C GLN A 179 -0.16 17.78 14.59
N HIS A 180 -0.33 16.49 14.33
CA HIS A 180 0.34 15.77 13.27
C HIS A 180 -0.67 15.42 12.20
N GLY A 181 -0.43 15.94 10.99
CA GLY A 181 -1.12 15.49 9.80
C GLY A 181 -0.37 14.34 9.13
N SER A 182 -1.09 13.56 8.36
CA SER A 182 -0.52 12.61 7.40
C SER A 182 -1.00 12.93 5.99
N ALA A 183 -0.38 12.33 4.99
CA ALA A 183 -0.79 12.50 3.61
C ALA A 183 -0.54 11.23 2.79
N PHE A 184 -1.35 11.01 1.77
CA PHE A 184 -1.22 9.89 0.86
C PHE A 184 -1.34 10.35 -0.59
N ILE A 185 -0.72 9.58 -1.48
CA ILE A 185 -0.82 9.75 -2.93
C ILE A 185 -1.79 8.70 -3.44
N PRO A 186 -2.93 9.11 -4.03
CA PRO A 186 -3.76 8.19 -4.77
C PRO A 186 -3.10 7.84 -6.11
N VAL A 187 -3.07 6.56 -6.43
CA VAL A 187 -2.51 6.01 -7.67
C VAL A 187 -3.59 5.21 -8.38
N LYS A 188 -3.75 5.46 -9.67
CA LYS A 188 -4.68 4.70 -10.51
C LYS A 188 -3.99 3.46 -11.06
N LEU A 189 -4.67 2.31 -11.01
CA LEU A 189 -4.20 1.03 -11.53
C LEU A 189 -3.93 1.11 -13.04
N GLU A 190 -4.73 1.86 -13.79
CA GLU A 190 -4.54 2.08 -15.23
C GLU A 190 -3.20 2.74 -15.55
N LEU A 191 -2.77 3.72 -14.75
CA LEU A 191 -1.44 4.37 -14.94
C LEU A 191 -0.30 3.38 -14.69
N LEU A 192 -0.47 2.45 -13.75
CA LEU A 192 0.50 1.39 -13.49
C LEU A 192 0.57 0.39 -14.66
N ARG A 193 -0.60 0.04 -15.25
CA ARG A 193 -0.68 -0.80 -16.46
C ARG A 193 0.01 -0.16 -17.65
N GLU A 194 -0.31 1.10 -17.94
CA GLU A 194 0.28 1.86 -19.06
C GLU A 194 1.80 2.03 -18.91
N SER A 195 2.27 2.16 -17.67
CA SER A 195 3.70 2.27 -17.35
C SER A 195 4.42 0.91 -17.27
N ASN A 196 3.69 -0.19 -17.43
CA ASN A 196 4.19 -1.56 -17.31
C ASN A 196 4.99 -1.80 -16.00
N ILE A 197 4.47 -1.32 -14.88
CA ILE A 197 5.09 -1.50 -13.56
C ILE A 197 4.25 -2.40 -12.66
N GLY A 198 4.93 -3.38 -12.05
CA GLY A 198 4.29 -4.44 -11.30
C GLY A 198 3.58 -5.45 -12.20
N PHE A 199 2.98 -6.43 -11.55
CA PHE A 199 2.24 -7.52 -12.17
C PHE A 199 0.78 -7.42 -11.76
N ILE A 200 -0.10 -7.33 -12.75
CA ILE A 200 -1.53 -7.13 -12.55
C ILE A 200 -2.27 -8.30 -13.17
N TYR A 201 -3.03 -9.01 -12.33
CA TYR A 201 -3.81 -10.18 -12.71
C TYR A 201 -5.29 -9.92 -12.55
N GLU A 202 -6.09 -10.58 -13.37
CA GLU A 202 -7.52 -10.72 -13.11
C GLU A 202 -7.74 -11.82 -12.07
N LYS A 203 -8.55 -11.52 -11.05
CA LYS A 203 -8.85 -12.47 -9.97
C LYS A 203 -7.57 -12.99 -9.28
N LEU A 204 -7.45 -14.31 -9.23
CA LEU A 204 -6.29 -15.06 -8.73
C LEU A 204 -5.74 -15.98 -9.83
N ASP A 205 -6.03 -15.69 -11.10
CA ASP A 205 -5.54 -16.47 -12.24
C ASP A 205 -4.09 -16.06 -12.54
N VAL A 206 -3.17 -16.68 -11.80
CA VAL A 206 -1.77 -16.31 -11.75
C VAL A 206 -0.93 -17.35 -12.49
N ASP A 207 -0.10 -16.89 -13.42
CA ASP A 207 1.00 -17.69 -13.95
C ASP A 207 2.10 -17.80 -12.87
N GLU A 208 2.20 -18.99 -12.27
CA GLU A 208 3.11 -19.28 -11.15
C GLU A 208 4.57 -18.92 -11.46
N ILE A 209 5.00 -19.12 -12.71
CA ILE A 209 6.38 -18.90 -13.12
C ILE A 209 6.68 -17.39 -13.13
N GLN A 210 5.77 -16.58 -13.67
CA GLN A 210 5.97 -15.14 -13.80
C GLN A 210 6.03 -14.40 -12.46
N ILE A 211 5.22 -14.79 -11.46
CA ILE A 211 5.33 -14.17 -10.12
C ILE A 211 6.63 -14.57 -9.44
N LYS A 212 7.02 -15.84 -9.50
CA LYS A 212 8.29 -16.30 -8.88
C LYS A 212 9.49 -15.58 -9.47
N ASP A 213 9.52 -15.44 -10.80
CA ASP A 213 10.52 -14.65 -11.52
C ASP A 213 10.54 -13.20 -11.04
N TYR A 214 9.37 -12.55 -10.92
CA TYR A 214 9.31 -11.16 -10.50
C TYR A 214 9.71 -10.93 -9.03
N LEU A 215 9.34 -11.85 -8.16
CA LEU A 215 9.69 -11.84 -6.74
C LEU A 215 11.15 -12.25 -6.50
N ASN A 216 11.88 -12.73 -7.53
CA ASN A 216 13.23 -13.27 -7.42
C ASN A 216 13.36 -14.42 -6.38
N LEU A 217 12.34 -15.27 -6.25
CA LEU A 217 12.20 -16.24 -5.15
C LEU A 217 12.65 -17.68 -5.48
N PHE A 218 13.72 -17.85 -6.25
CA PHE A 218 14.33 -19.17 -6.52
C PHE A 218 15.17 -19.70 -5.36
#